data_AF-A0A520YDS8-F1
#
_entry.id   AF-A0A520YDS8-F1
#
_cell.length_a   1.000
_cell.length_b   1.000
_cell.length_c   1.000
_cell.angle_alpha   90.00
_cell.angle_beta   90.00
_cell.angle_gamma   90.00
#
_symmetry.space_group_name_H-M   'P 1'
#
loop_
_entity.id
_entity.type
_entity.pdbx_description
1 polymer ?
#
loop_
_entity_poly.entity_id
_entity_poly.type
_entity_poly.pdbx_seq_one_letter_code
_entity_poly.pdbx_strand_id
1 'polypeptide(L)'
;MKQLDAWTSHGGLQGVYEHASTSTGTEMVFSVFVPEHEEGARLPVLWYLSGLTCTHANVTEKGEFRAACAEHGIIFVAPDTSPRGEGVPDDSAGAWDFGLGAGFYVDATEPPYDRHYKMWSYVTEELPALIAKQFPVDL
;
A
#
# COMPACT_ATOMS: atom_id res chain seq x y z
N MET A 1 2.36 11.00 -7.16
CA MET A 1 2.88 10.53 -5.86
C MET A 1 3.42 11.70 -5.07
N LYS A 2 3.02 11.83 -3.82
CA LYS A 2 3.43 12.85 -2.86
C LYS A 2 3.90 12.14 -1.59
N GLN A 3 5.05 12.53 -1.05
CA GLN A 3 5.51 12.03 0.25
C GLN A 3 4.76 12.75 1.36
N LEU A 4 4.11 11.99 2.24
CA LEU A 4 3.39 12.51 3.41
C LEU A 4 4.31 12.57 4.63
N ASP A 5 5.11 11.53 4.83
CA ASP A 5 6.04 11.41 5.96
C ASP A 5 7.25 10.56 5.56
N ALA A 6 8.36 10.74 6.26
CA ALA A 6 9.51 9.85 6.18
C ALA A 6 10.41 9.93 7.42
N TRP A 7 10.96 8.77 7.82
CA TRP A 7 11.91 8.65 8.91
C TRP A 7 12.95 7.56 8.64
N THR A 8 14.13 7.72 9.22
CA THR A 8 15.19 6.71 9.15
C THR A 8 14.97 5.61 10.19
N SER A 9 15.27 4.36 9.84
CA SER A 9 15.14 3.21 10.73
C SER A 9 15.99 2.06 10.22
N HIS A 10 16.82 1.47 11.09
CA HIS A 10 17.74 0.37 10.75
C HIS A 10 18.60 0.65 9.49
N GLY A 11 19.11 1.88 9.34
CA GLY A 11 19.90 2.32 8.18
C GLY A 11 19.08 2.63 6.93
N GLY A 12 17.84 2.13 6.83
CA GLY A 12 16.93 2.42 5.73
C GLY A 12 16.05 3.66 5.94
N LEU A 13 15.27 3.99 4.91
CA LEU A 13 14.25 5.02 4.90
C LEU A 13 12.85 4.40 4.87
N GLN A 14 12.05 4.67 5.89
CA GLN A 14 10.62 4.40 5.89
C GLN A 14 9.90 5.65 5.40
N GLY A 15 9.15 5.53 4.31
CA GLY A 15 8.30 6.60 3.78
C GLY A 15 6.83 6.21 3.78
N VAL A 16 5.97 7.22 3.84
CA VAL A 16 4.52 7.13 3.60
C VAL A 16 4.18 8.06 2.43
N TYR A 17 3.45 7.53 1.45
CA TYR A 17 3.19 8.19 0.19
C TYR A 17 1.71 8.15 -0.16
N GLU A 18 1.25 9.21 -0.82
CA GLU A 18 -0.09 9.37 -1.36
C GLU A 18 -0.02 9.47 -2.89
N HIS A 19 -0.98 8.87 -3.59
CA HIS A 19 -1.15 9.08 -5.02
C HIS A 19 -2.60 8.94 -5.48
N ALA A 20 -2.96 9.72 -6.49
CA ALA A 20 -4.23 9.61 -7.18
C ALA A 20 -4.30 8.30 -7.98
N SER A 21 -5.02 7.31 -7.45
CA SER A 21 -5.20 6.02 -8.09
C SER A 21 -6.23 6.09 -9.21
N THR A 22 -5.81 5.59 -10.37
CA THR A 22 -6.64 5.37 -11.55
C THR A 22 -7.54 4.16 -11.43
N SER A 23 -7.12 3.11 -10.70
CA SER A 23 -7.94 1.91 -10.49
C SER A 23 -9.12 2.20 -9.56
N THR A 24 -8.86 2.88 -8.44
CA THR A 24 -9.89 3.15 -7.43
C THR A 24 -10.59 4.48 -7.64
N GLY A 25 -10.02 5.40 -8.44
CA GLY A 25 -10.53 6.75 -8.60
C GLY A 25 -10.44 7.59 -7.32
N THR A 26 -9.54 7.23 -6.39
CA THR A 26 -9.35 7.92 -5.10
C THR A 26 -7.88 8.23 -4.85
N GLU A 27 -7.59 9.11 -3.90
CA GLU A 27 -6.24 9.18 -3.33
C GLU A 27 -6.00 7.90 -2.50
N MET A 28 -4.87 7.25 -2.73
CA MET A 28 -4.46 6.04 -2.03
C MET A 28 -3.15 6.26 -1.30
N VAL A 29 -3.10 5.80 -0.05
CA VAL A 29 -1.92 5.94 0.82
C VAL A 29 -1.26 4.57 1.03
N PHE A 30 0.06 4.51 0.86
CA PHE A 30 0.85 3.31 1.06
C PHE A 30 2.17 3.65 1.76
N SER A 31 2.79 2.67 2.40
CA SER A 31 4.13 2.82 2.97
C SER A 31 5.16 2.00 2.20
N VAL A 32 6.39 2.52 2.16
CA VAL A 32 7.54 1.83 1.56
C VAL A 32 8.72 1.97 2.51
N PHE A 33 9.35 0.85 2.85
CA PHE A 33 10.66 0.84 3.48
C PHE A 33 11.71 0.46 2.46
N VAL A 34 12.72 1.33 2.30
CA VAL A 34 13.88 1.09 1.44
C VAL A 34 15.11 0.94 2.34
N PRO A 35 15.74 -0.24 2.39
CA PRO A 35 16.97 -0.41 3.18
C PRO A 35 18.14 0.33 2.53
N GLU A 36 19.21 0.55 3.29
CA GLU A 36 20.46 1.04 2.73
C GLU A 36 20.99 0.07 1.68
N HIS A 37 21.48 0.61 0.56
CA HIS A 37 21.98 -0.18 -0.57
C HIS A 37 23.02 0.63 -1.36
N GLU A 38 23.84 -0.08 -2.13
CA GLU A 38 24.80 0.55 -3.03
C GLU A 38 24.09 1.37 -4.12
N GLU A 39 24.71 2.47 -4.54
CA GLU A 39 24.17 3.33 -5.59
C GLU A 39 23.94 2.52 -6.88
N GLY A 40 22.72 2.59 -7.41
CA GLY A 40 22.32 1.88 -8.63
C GLY A 40 21.88 0.42 -8.42
N ALA A 41 22.03 -0.14 -7.21
CA ALA A 41 21.48 -1.45 -6.89
C ALA A 41 19.95 -1.44 -6.96
N ARG A 42 19.37 -2.55 -7.40
CA ARG A 42 17.93 -2.82 -7.35
C ARG A 42 17.68 -3.97 -6.38
N LEU A 43 16.63 -3.85 -5.59
CA LEU A 43 16.36 -4.74 -4.47
C LEU A 43 15.04 -5.51 -4.67
N PRO A 44 14.96 -6.77 -4.22
CA PRO A 44 13.72 -7.53 -4.24
C PRO A 44 12.64 -6.86 -3.38
N VAL A 45 11.38 -7.06 -3.77
CA VAL A 45 10.22 -6.46 -3.10
C VAL A 45 9.39 -7.50 -2.35
N LEU A 46 9.06 -7.21 -1.10
CA LEU A 46 8.04 -7.93 -0.34
C LEU A 46 6.78 -7.06 -0.21
N TRP A 47 5.67 -7.58 -0.71
CA TRP A 47 4.35 -6.99 -0.62
C TRP A 47 3.60 -7.54 0.58
N TYR A 48 3.22 -6.67 1.52
CA TYR A 48 2.43 -7.05 2.68
C TYR A 48 1.01 -6.51 2.55
N LEU A 49 0.04 -7.42 2.46
CA LEU A 49 -1.38 -7.11 2.38
C LEU A 49 -2.02 -7.22 3.76
N SER A 50 -2.39 -6.06 4.33
CA SER A 50 -2.99 -5.97 5.66
C SER A 50 -4.41 -6.56 5.74
N GLY A 51 -4.84 -6.90 6.96
CA GLY A 51 -6.18 -7.45 7.21
C GLY A 51 -7.28 -6.40 7.35
N LEU A 52 -8.48 -6.87 7.72
CA LEU A 52 -9.66 -6.03 7.95
C LEU A 52 -9.38 -4.87 8.91
N THR A 53 -10.01 -3.72 8.63
CA THR A 53 -9.94 -2.45 9.37
C THR A 53 -8.57 -1.75 9.36
N CYS A 54 -7.53 -2.38 8.82
CA CYS A 54 -6.19 -1.83 8.80
C CYS A 54 -6.00 -0.76 7.72
N THR A 55 -4.95 0.03 7.90
CA THR A 55 -4.32 0.89 6.88
C THR A 55 -2.86 0.44 6.67
N HIS A 56 -2.10 1.18 5.86
CA HIS A 56 -0.64 1.03 5.78
C HIS A 56 0.05 1.16 7.15
N ALA A 57 -0.51 1.95 8.07
CA ALA A 57 0.13 2.31 9.33
C ALA A 57 0.26 1.11 10.29
N ASN A 58 -0.70 0.18 10.28
CA ASN A 58 -0.72 -0.90 11.27
C ASN A 58 0.51 -1.81 11.19
N VAL A 59 0.87 -2.30 10.00
CA VAL A 59 2.08 -3.10 9.81
C VAL A 59 3.33 -2.22 9.88
N THR A 60 3.26 -0.98 9.40
CA THR A 60 4.35 -0.01 9.50
C THR A 60 4.79 0.20 10.94
N GLU A 61 3.86 0.34 11.87
CA GLU A 61 4.19 0.63 13.27
C GLU A 61 4.42 -0.63 14.10
N LYS A 62 3.63 -1.69 13.86
CA LYS A 62 3.57 -2.86 14.75
C LYS A 62 4.11 -4.16 14.13
N GLY A 63 4.51 -4.13 12.86
CA GLY A 63 4.95 -5.32 12.14
C GLY A 63 6.42 -5.71 12.35
N GLU A 64 7.21 -4.84 13.00
CA GLU A 64 8.63 -5.08 13.34
C GLU A 64 9.52 -5.58 12.17
N PHE A 65 9.12 -5.33 10.93
CA PHE A 65 9.76 -5.92 9.74
C PHE A 65 11.10 -5.26 9.37
N ARG A 66 11.32 -4.00 9.77
CA ARG A 66 12.41 -3.16 9.24
C ARG A 66 13.80 -3.72 9.51
N ALA A 67 14.04 -4.30 10.68
CA ALA A 67 15.32 -4.89 11.02
C ALA A 67 15.67 -6.05 10.05
N ALA A 68 14.73 -6.98 9.85
CA ALA A 68 14.92 -8.11 8.94
C ALA A 68 15.02 -7.67 7.48
N CYS A 69 14.22 -6.69 7.06
CA CYS A 69 14.29 -6.15 5.70
C CYS A 69 15.62 -5.45 5.43
N ALA A 70 16.18 -4.74 6.41
CA ALA A 70 17.51 -4.14 6.30
C ALA A 70 18.62 -5.20 6.21
N GLU A 71 18.55 -6.24 7.04
CA GLU A 71 19.52 -7.35 7.03
C GLU A 71 19.54 -8.10 5.68
N HIS A 72 18.37 -8.27 5.06
CA HIS A 72 18.23 -9.04 3.83
C HIS A 72 18.18 -8.20 2.54
N GLY A 73 18.27 -6.87 2.64
CA GLY A 73 18.20 -5.98 1.46
C GLY A 73 16.85 -6.07 0.74
N ILE A 74 15.74 -6.12 1.49
CA ILE A 74 14.38 -6.25 0.95
C ILE A 74 13.65 -4.90 1.05
N ILE A 75 13.08 -4.44 -0.06
CA ILE A 75 12.11 -3.33 -0.05
C ILE A 75 10.76 -3.88 0.41
N PHE A 76 10.17 -3.25 1.42
CA PHE A 76 8.89 -3.65 1.96
C PHE A 76 7.81 -2.64 1.58
N VAL A 77 6.71 -3.10 0.96
CA VAL A 77 5.60 -2.25 0.54
C VAL A 77 4.31 -2.69 1.22
N ALA A 78 3.60 -1.74 1.85
CA ALA A 78 2.30 -1.98 2.47
C ALA A 78 1.26 -0.97 1.96
N PRO A 79 0.33 -1.38 1.07
CA PRO A 79 -0.80 -0.56 0.66
C PRO A 79 -1.87 -0.43 1.75
N ASP A 80 -2.83 0.45 1.50
CA ASP A 80 -4.13 0.43 2.19
C ASP A 80 -4.96 -0.81 1.79
N THR A 81 -6.06 -1.04 2.50
CA THR A 81 -6.90 -2.25 2.40
C THR A 81 -8.19 -2.03 1.58
N SER A 82 -8.53 -0.78 1.30
CA SER A 82 -9.67 -0.37 0.48
C SER A 82 -9.46 1.04 -0.08
N PRO A 83 -10.23 1.48 -1.09
CA PRO A 83 -10.40 2.91 -1.37
C PRO A 83 -10.88 3.66 -0.13
N ARG A 84 -10.59 4.97 -0.07
CA ARG A 84 -11.06 5.90 0.96
C ARG A 84 -11.38 7.26 0.36
N GLY A 85 -12.27 8.01 1.00
CA GLY A 85 -12.61 9.38 0.61
C GLY A 85 -14.12 9.64 0.56
N GLU A 86 -14.47 10.90 0.36
CA GLU A 86 -15.86 11.32 0.18
C GLU A 86 -16.46 10.62 -1.06
N GLY A 87 -17.66 10.06 -0.91
CA GLY A 87 -18.38 9.39 -2.01
C GLY A 87 -17.99 7.93 -2.26
N VAL A 88 -16.96 7.40 -1.58
CA VAL A 88 -16.67 5.96 -1.59
C VAL A 88 -17.75 5.25 -0.77
N PRO A 89 -18.48 4.26 -1.34
CA PRO A 89 -19.51 3.56 -0.61
C PRO A 89 -18.91 2.72 0.51
N ASP A 90 -19.59 2.70 1.65
CA ASP A 90 -19.26 1.85 2.81
C ASP A 90 -20.39 0.84 3.06
N ASP A 91 -20.26 -0.01 4.07
CA ASP A 91 -21.38 -0.84 4.49
C ASP A 91 -22.53 0.00 5.07
N SER A 92 -23.72 -0.15 4.49
CA SER A 92 -24.94 0.49 4.97
C SER A 92 -25.35 0.09 6.38
N ALA A 93 -24.95 -1.09 6.85
CA ALA A 93 -25.19 -1.53 8.23
C ALA A 93 -24.05 -1.13 9.19
N GLY A 94 -22.98 -0.51 8.69
CA GLY A 94 -21.82 -0.10 9.49
C GLY A 94 -21.00 -1.26 10.05
N ALA A 95 -21.05 -2.44 9.41
CA ALA A 95 -20.21 -3.57 9.77
C ALA A 95 -18.74 -3.30 9.41
N TRP A 96 -17.84 -3.92 10.15
CA TRP A 96 -16.39 -3.72 10.00
C TRP A 96 -15.76 -4.66 8.96
N ASP A 97 -16.51 -5.66 8.52
CA ASP A 97 -16.07 -6.74 7.62
C ASP A 97 -16.53 -6.53 6.17
N PHE A 98 -17.04 -5.34 5.84
CA PHE A 98 -17.42 -4.97 4.48
C PHE A 98 -17.25 -3.47 4.24
N GLY A 99 -16.89 -3.07 3.02
CA GLY A 99 -16.68 -1.66 2.69
C GLY A 99 -15.30 -1.12 3.10
N LEU A 100 -15.26 0.03 3.78
CA LEU A 100 -14.02 0.74 4.10
C LEU A 100 -13.17 -0.08 5.09
N GLY A 101 -11.89 -0.28 4.75
CA GLY A 101 -11.01 -1.18 5.49
C GLY A 101 -11.22 -2.66 5.18
N ALA A 102 -12.09 -3.00 4.22
CA ALA A 102 -12.51 -4.35 3.90
C ALA A 102 -12.72 -4.53 2.38
N GLY A 103 -11.71 -4.18 1.57
CA GLY A 103 -11.78 -4.31 0.11
C GLY A 103 -11.57 -5.72 -0.45
N PHE A 104 -11.18 -6.69 0.39
CA PHE A 104 -10.96 -8.12 0.06
C PHE A 104 -9.99 -8.41 -1.09
N TYR A 105 -9.27 -7.41 -1.59
CA TYR A 105 -8.36 -7.55 -2.74
C TYR A 105 -9.04 -8.12 -3.99
N VAL A 106 -10.28 -7.69 -4.25
CA VAL A 106 -11.04 -8.04 -5.46
C VAL A 106 -11.34 -6.80 -6.30
N ASP A 107 -11.70 -7.03 -7.56
CA ASP A 107 -12.37 -6.02 -8.38
C ASP A 107 -13.88 -6.23 -8.32
N ALA A 108 -14.57 -5.36 -7.56
CA ALA A 108 -16.00 -5.41 -7.42
C ALA A 108 -16.72 -5.19 -8.76
N THR A 109 -17.78 -5.96 -9.01
CA THR A 109 -18.61 -5.83 -10.22
C THR A 109 -19.97 -5.21 -9.93
N GLU A 110 -20.41 -5.20 -8.68
CA GLU A 110 -21.75 -4.77 -8.29
C GLU A 110 -21.77 -3.30 -7.84
N PRO A 111 -22.72 -2.48 -8.34
CA PRO A 111 -22.95 -1.15 -7.82
C PRO A 111 -23.39 -1.15 -6.35
N PRO A 112 -23.02 -0.13 -5.56
CA PRO A 112 -22.19 1.02 -5.94
C PRO A 112 -20.67 0.78 -5.87
N TYR A 113 -20.23 -0.41 -5.45
CA TYR A 113 -18.83 -0.72 -5.14
C TYR A 113 -17.94 -0.83 -6.39
N ASP A 114 -18.53 -1.23 -7.52
CA ASP A 114 -17.90 -1.34 -8.83
C ASP A 114 -17.14 -0.08 -9.29
N ARG A 115 -17.45 1.09 -8.74
CA ARG A 115 -16.79 2.36 -9.06
C ARG A 115 -15.40 2.53 -8.46
N HIS A 116 -15.18 2.03 -7.24
CA HIS A 116 -13.97 2.35 -6.46
C HIS A 116 -13.24 1.10 -5.95
N TYR A 117 -13.95 -0.01 -5.71
CA TYR A 117 -13.39 -1.23 -5.14
C TYR A 117 -12.72 -2.08 -6.21
N LYS A 118 -11.67 -1.53 -6.82
CA LYS A 118 -10.78 -2.19 -7.79
C LYS A 118 -9.45 -2.57 -7.15
N MET A 119 -9.53 -3.24 -5.99
CA MET A 119 -8.35 -3.50 -5.17
C MET A 119 -7.45 -4.57 -5.75
N TRP A 120 -7.99 -5.51 -6.55
CA TRP A 120 -7.18 -6.47 -7.28
C TRP A 120 -6.31 -5.74 -8.31
N SER A 121 -6.93 -5.00 -9.22
CA SER A 121 -6.23 -4.17 -10.23
C SER A 121 -5.21 -3.23 -9.58
N TYR A 122 -5.59 -2.61 -8.45
CA TYR A 122 -4.69 -1.71 -7.71
C TYR A 122 -3.40 -2.42 -7.23
N VAL A 123 -3.52 -3.58 -6.58
CA VAL A 123 -2.35 -4.26 -5.97
C VAL A 123 -1.55 -5.09 -6.96
N THR A 124 -2.14 -5.55 -8.08
CA THR A 124 -1.44 -6.40 -9.06
C THR A 124 -0.88 -5.64 -10.25
N GLU A 125 -1.42 -4.46 -10.57
CA GLU A 125 -1.05 -3.72 -11.78
C GLU A 125 -0.58 -2.31 -11.47
N GLU A 126 -1.46 -1.48 -10.91
CA GLU A 126 -1.21 -0.05 -10.77
C GLU A 126 -0.10 0.27 -9.77
N LEU A 127 -0.21 -0.23 -8.54
CA LEU A 127 0.76 0.06 -7.50
C LEU A 127 2.14 -0.55 -7.82
N PRO A 128 2.26 -1.80 -8.32
CA PRO A 128 3.54 -2.32 -8.80
C PRO A 128 4.19 -1.44 -9.88
N ALA A 129 3.42 -0.97 -10.87
CA ALA A 129 3.94 -0.08 -11.91
C ALA A 129 4.42 1.26 -11.34
N LEU A 130 3.71 1.82 -10.35
CA LEU A 130 4.15 3.01 -9.65
C LEU A 130 5.44 2.75 -8.87
N ILE A 131 5.53 1.65 -8.12
CA ILE A 131 6.70 1.28 -7.32
C ILE A 131 7.93 1.08 -8.23
N ALA A 132 7.77 0.38 -9.36
CA ALA A 132 8.82 0.19 -10.38
C ALA A 132 9.43 1.50 -10.87
N LYS A 133 8.62 2.55 -10.97
CA LYS A 133 9.02 3.85 -11.49
C LYS A 133 9.70 4.73 -10.44
N GLN A 134 9.36 4.56 -9.17
CA GLN A 134 9.71 5.52 -8.10
C GLN A 134 10.78 5.01 -7.14
N PHE A 135 11.01 3.69 -7.08
CA PHE A 135 11.89 3.06 -6.10
C PHE A 135 12.91 2.13 -6.78
N PRO A 136 14.06 1.85 -6.13
CA PRO A 136 15.11 0.99 -6.69
C PRO A 136 14.74 -0.49 -6.54
N VAL A 137 13.66 -0.91 -7.19
CA VAL A 137 13.12 -2.27 -7.08
C VAL A 137 13.55 -3.18 -8.24
N ASP A 138 13.65 -4.46 -7.93
CA ASP A 138 13.74 -5.58 -8.87
C ASP A 138 12.40 -6.33 -8.80
N LEU A 139 11.59 -6.25 -9.87
CA LEU A 139 10.22 -6.77 -9.97
C LEU A 139 10.13 -7.88 -11.02
#